data_AF-A0A662ETB9-F1
#
_entry.id   AF-A0A662ETB9-F1
#
_cell.length_a   1.000
_cell.length_b   1.000
_cell.length_c   1.000
_cell.angle_alpha   90.00
_cell.angle_beta   90.00
_cell.angle_gamma   90.00
#
_symmetry.space_group_name_H-M   'P 1'
#
loop_
_entity.id
_entity.type
_entity.pdbx_description
1 polymer ?
#
loop_
_entity_poly.entity_id
_entity_poly.type
_entity_poly.pdbx_seq_one_letter_code
_entity_poly.pdbx_strand_id
1 'polypeptide(L)' 'RNLLIRGTSEIPLPAKGTITLLPGDTVSIRTPGGGGYGDPNRRRKGAIERDLREGRI' A
#
# COMPACT_ATOMS: atom_id res chain seq x y z
N ARG A 1 3.83 5.72 -0.52
CA ARG A 1 4.49 6.59 -1.54
C ARG A 1 4.49 5.81 -2.84
N ASN A 2 4.13 6.47 -3.94
CA ASN A 2 4.16 5.88 -5.27
C ASN A 2 5.54 6.15 -5.87
N LEU A 3 6.15 5.15 -6.50
CA LEU A 3 7.52 5.18 -6.99
C LEU A 3 7.60 4.65 -8.42
N LEU A 4 8.53 5.20 -9.19
CA LEU A 4 9.09 4.59 -10.39
C LEU A 4 10.48 4.06 -10.05
N ILE A 5 10.73 2.78 -10.29
CA ILE A 5 12.02 2.13 -10.12
C ILE A 5 12.64 1.97 -11.50
N ARG A 6 13.80 2.60 -11.73
CA ARG A 6 14.57 2.51 -12.99
C ARG A 6 16.00 2.07 -12.66
N GLY A 7 16.32 0.82 -12.96
CA GLY A 7 17.57 0.21 -12.49
C GLY A 7 17.63 0.20 -10.96
N THR A 8 18.60 0.90 -10.38
CA THR A 8 18.77 1.07 -8.94
C THR A 8 18.18 2.37 -8.38
N SER A 9 17.58 3.21 -9.23
CA SER A 9 17.03 4.50 -8.84
C SER A 9 15.57 4.41 -8.46
N GLU A 10 15.20 5.01 -7.32
CA GLU A 10 13.81 5.22 -6.91
C GLU A 10 13.39 6.68 -7.13
N ILE A 11 12.40 6.90 -7.98
CA ILE A 11 11.90 8.22 -8.35
C ILE A 11 10.48 8.39 -7.78
N PRO A 12 10.25 9.32 -6.84
CA PRO A 12 8.92 9.60 -6.32
C PRO A 12 7.96 10.06 -7.42
N LEU A 13 6.77 9.46 -7.45
CA LEU A 13 5.71 9.83 -8.38
C LEU A 13 4.73 10.83 -7.74
N PRO A 14 4.26 11.83 -8.51
CA PRO A 14 3.22 12.74 -8.05
C PRO A 14 1.89 11.99 -7.86
N ALA A 15 0.98 12.57 -7.06
CA ALA A 15 -0.36 12.00 -6.87
C ALA A 15 -1.19 11.93 -8.16
N LYS A 16 -0.93 12.84 -9.09
CA LYS A 16 -1.52 12.86 -10.44
C LYS A 16 -0.49 13.39 -11.43
N GLY A 17 -0.36 12.73 -12.58
CA GLY A 17 0.54 13.14 -13.65
C GLY A 17 0.63 12.10 -14.76
N THR A 18 1.44 12.41 -15.76
CA THR A 18 1.77 11.50 -16.86
C THR A 18 3.27 11.23 -16.81
N ILE A 19 3.67 9.97 -16.94
CA ILE A 19 5.06 9.53 -16.98
C ILE A 19 5.29 8.61 -18.17
N THR A 20 6.43 8.75 -18.83
CA THR A 20 6.87 7.84 -19.90
C THR A 20 7.70 6.72 -19.30
N LEU A 21 7.30 5.47 -19.55
CA LEU A 21 8.02 4.29 -19.12
C LEU A 21 9.01 3.84 -20.19
N LEU A 22 10.17 3.36 -19.74
CA LEU A 22 11.16 2.69 -20.56
C LEU A 22 11.11 1.18 -20.30
N PRO A 23 11.56 0.34 -21.24
CA PRO A 23 11.71 -1.10 -21.00
C PRO A 23 12.55 -1.37 -19.74
N GLY A 24 12.03 -2.23 -18.85
CA GLY A 24 12.66 -2.57 -17.58
C GLY A 24 12.28 -1.67 -16.39
N ASP A 25 11.53 -0.59 -16.62
CA ASP A 25 10.98 0.20 -15.51
C ASP A 25 9.93 -0.58 -14.71
N THR A 26 9.86 -0.32 -13.40
CA THR A 26 8.80 -0.83 -12.52
C THR A 26 8.04 0.32 -11.86
N VAL A 27 6.71 0.33 -11.98
CA VAL A 27 5.83 1.27 -11.26
C VAL A 27 5.35 0.60 -9.97
N SER A 28 5.66 1.21 -8.83
CA SER A 28 5.22 0.76 -7.50
C SER A 28 4.19 1.72 -6.94
N ILE A 29 2.94 1.28 -6.86
CA ILE A 29 1.82 2.04 -6.30
C ILE A 29 1.50 1.51 -4.92
N ARG A 30 1.48 2.39 -3.92
CA ARG A 30 1.04 2.05 -2.56
C ARG A 30 -0.31 2.70 -2.31
N THR A 31 -1.37 1.90 -2.46
CA THR A 31 -2.73 2.34 -2.18
C THR A 31 -2.97 2.45 -0.67
N PRO A 32 -3.73 3.46 -0.21
CA PRO A 32 -4.12 3.53 1.19
C PRO A 32 -5.05 2.37 1.55
N GLY A 33 -5.07 1.99 2.82
CA GLY A 33 -6.08 1.09 3.37
C GLY A 33 -7.42 1.80 3.60
N GLY A 34 -8.44 1.03 3.97
CA GLY A 34 -9.72 1.58 4.43
C GLY A 34 -9.65 2.16 5.85
N GLY A 35 -10.57 3.05 6.18
CA GLY A 35 -10.75 3.57 7.55
C GLY A 35 -11.40 2.55 8.49
N GLY A 36 -11.11 2.67 9.79
CA GLY A 36 -11.76 1.89 10.84
C GLY A 36 -13.11 2.47 11.27
N TYR A 37 -13.89 1.67 11.99
CA TYR A 37 -15.16 2.09 12.59
C TYR A 37 -15.27 1.57 14.04
N GLY A 38 -15.74 2.44 14.94
CA GLY A 38 -15.96 2.12 16.37
C GLY A 38 -14.68 2.13 17.22
N ASP A 39 -14.83 1.77 18.50
CA ASP A 39 -13.73 1.67 19.46
C ASP A 39 -12.92 0.38 19.22
N PRO A 40 -11.60 0.47 18.95
CA PRO A 40 -10.73 -0.69 18.76
C PRO A 40 -10.76 -1.68 19.94
N ASN A 41 -10.93 -1.20 21.18
CA ASN A 41 -10.96 -2.07 22.37
C ASN A 41 -12.22 -2.93 22.44
N ARG A 42 -13.26 -2.58 21.68
CA ARG A 42 -14.52 -3.34 21.57
C ARG A 42 -14.49 -4.36 20.43
N ARG A 43 -13.38 -4.47 19.69
CA ARG A 43 -13.22 -5.44 18.60
C ARG A 43 -13.24 -6.87 19.15
N ARG A 44 -14.00 -7.77 18.50
CA ARG A 44 -14.08 -9.19 18.92
C ARG A 44 -12.72 -9.87 18.75
N LYS A 45 -12.25 -10.58 19.79
CA LYS A 45 -10.97 -11.31 19.78
C LYS A 45 -10.81 -12.26 18.60
N GLY A 46 -11.83 -13.06 18.28
CA GLY A 46 -11.80 -13.98 17.14
C GLY A 46 -11.66 -13.29 15.77
N ALA A 47 -12.05 -12.01 15.65
CA ALA A 47 -11.78 -11.25 14.43
C ALA A 47 -10.30 -10.86 14.33
N ILE A 48 -9.67 -10.47 15.45
CA ILE A 48 -8.24 -10.15 15.53
C ILE A 48 -7.40 -11.39 15.17
N GLU A 49 -7.71 -12.54 15.75
CA GLU A 49 -7.01 -13.80 15.48
C GLU A 49 -7.09 -14.22 14.02
N ARG A 50 -8.24 -14.01 13.37
CA ARG A 50 -8.39 -14.25 11.94
C ARG A 50 -7.51 -13.31 11.13
N ASP A 51 -7.53 -12.02 11.44
CA ASP A 51 -6.77 -11.04 10.67
C ASP A 51 -5.26 -11.27 10.78
N LEU A 52 -4.76 -11.70 11.95
CA LEU A 52 -3.37 -12.12 12.13
C LEU A 52 -3.03 -13.33 11.25
N ARG A 53 -3.89 -14.35 11.23
CA ARG A 53 -3.71 -15.53 10.36
C ARG A 53 -3.71 -15.16 8.87
N GLU A 54 -4.49 -14.15 8.51
CA GLU A 54 -4.61 -13.66 7.13
C GLU A 54 -3.57 -12.58 6.78
N GLY A 55 -2.69 -12.18 7.71
CA GLY A 55 -1.70 -11.13 7.46
C GLY A 55 -2.30 -9.76 7.17
N ARG A 56 -3.48 -9.45 7.72
CA ARG A 56 -4.16 -8.16 7.58
C ARG A 56 -3.78 -7.14 8.66
N ILE A 57 -2.95 -7.54 9.62
CA ILE A 57 -2.38 -6.72 10.70
C ILE A 57 -0.95 -7.17 10.98
#